data_AF-A0A948QWA2-F1
#
_entry.id   AF-A0A948QWA2-F1
#
_cell.length_a   1.000
_cell.length_b   1.000
_cell.length_c   1.000
_cell.angle_alpha   90.00
_cell.angle_beta   90.00
_cell.angle_gamma   90.00
#
_symmetry.space_group_name_H-M   'P 1'
#
loop_
_entity.id
_entity.type
_entity.pdbx_description
1 polymer ?
#
loop_
_entity_poly.entity_id
_entity_poly.type
_entity_poly.pdbx_seq_one_letter_code
_entity_poly.pdbx_strand_id
1 'polypeptide(L)'
;MRAIQIISLGLAASFSAANAHADLDTLSLARIAAVEGRHAECAELADKARRQPNAVWHAHHVYATCQIFATEARRGTLTGAEYSKAINKAREALQLLVRTPGLLATEEQRASVEFVMEELDKRIEAFEKP
;
A
#
# COMPACT_ATOMS: atom_id res chain seq x y z
N MET A 1 42.27 -39.13 36.12
CA MET A 1 41.52 -37.85 36.04
C MET A 1 41.58 -37.38 34.60
N ARG A 2 40.45 -37.38 33.90
CA ARG A 2 40.37 -37.05 32.46
C ARG A 2 40.09 -35.56 32.31
N ALA A 3 40.95 -34.85 31.58
CA ALA A 3 40.74 -33.46 31.20
C ALA A 3 39.60 -33.37 30.19
N ILE A 4 38.54 -32.64 30.56
CA ILE A 4 37.43 -32.31 29.67
C ILE A 4 37.89 -31.13 28.80
N GLN A 5 38.15 -31.41 27.53
CA GLN A 5 38.33 -30.37 26.51
C GLN A 5 37.00 -29.65 26.31
N ILE A 6 36.95 -28.39 26.73
CA ILE A 6 35.88 -27.46 26.38
C ILE A 6 36.13 -27.04 24.93
N ILE A 7 35.42 -27.66 23.98
CA ILE A 7 35.38 -27.19 22.60
C ILE A 7 34.28 -26.13 22.53
N SER A 8 34.70 -24.88 22.43
CA SER A 8 33.88 -23.75 22.02
C SER A 8 33.29 -24.03 20.64
N LEU A 9 32.06 -24.57 20.59
CA LEU A 9 31.30 -24.68 19.35
C LEU A 9 30.68 -23.31 19.03
N GLY A 10 31.54 -22.41 18.57
CA GLY A 10 31.10 -21.26 17.78
C GLY A 10 30.54 -21.79 16.47
N LEU A 11 29.22 -21.97 16.41
CA LEU A 11 28.51 -22.04 15.15
C LEU A 11 27.49 -20.90 15.14
N ALA A 12 27.96 -19.77 14.62
CA ALA A 12 27.09 -18.76 14.06
C ALA A 12 26.24 -19.44 12.97
N ALA A 13 25.03 -19.85 13.34
CA ALA A 13 23.99 -20.17 12.37
C ALA A 13 23.46 -18.82 11.86
N SER A 14 24.25 -18.21 10.98
CA SER A 14 23.84 -17.12 10.12
C SER A 14 22.59 -17.56 9.36
N PHE A 15 21.50 -16.83 9.60
CA PHE A 15 20.50 -16.44 8.62
C PHE A 15 20.30 -17.39 7.44
N SER A 16 19.62 -18.51 7.70
CA SER A 16 18.87 -19.22 6.65
C SER A 16 17.38 -18.94 6.85
N ALA A 17 17.00 -17.67 6.75
CA ALA A 17 15.63 -17.30 6.33
C ALA A 17 15.54 -17.45 4.80
N ALA A 18 15.93 -18.62 4.30
CA ALA A 18 15.77 -19.02 2.92
C ALA A 18 14.75 -20.17 2.97
N ASN A 19 13.54 -19.85 2.48
CA ASN A 19 12.40 -20.74 2.20
C ASN A 19 11.13 -20.44 3.03
N ALA A 20 10.40 -19.37 2.66
CA ALA A 20 8.94 -19.30 2.80
C ALA A 20 8.32 -18.11 2.04
N HIS A 21 8.79 -17.77 0.83
CA HIS A 21 7.97 -16.98 -0.08
C HIS A 21 7.29 -17.96 -1.03
N ALA A 22 6.30 -18.69 -0.53
CA ALA A 22 5.26 -19.25 -1.40
C ALA A 22 4.75 -18.10 -2.27
N ASP A 23 4.59 -18.31 -3.59
CA ASP A 23 4.26 -17.27 -4.59
C ASP A 23 3.11 -16.35 -4.13
N LEU A 24 3.46 -15.26 -3.45
CA LEU A 24 2.49 -14.26 -3.01
C LEU A 24 2.10 -13.45 -4.23
N ASP A 25 0.79 -13.31 -4.45
CA ASP A 25 0.31 -12.44 -5.51
C ASP A 25 0.73 -10.98 -5.25
N THR A 26 0.73 -10.16 -6.31
CA THR A 26 1.24 -8.79 -6.23
C THR A 26 0.50 -7.93 -5.19
N LEU A 27 -0.78 -8.18 -4.93
CA LEU A 27 -1.55 -7.44 -3.93
C LEU A 27 -1.15 -7.86 -2.51
N SER A 28 -0.85 -9.15 -2.30
CA SER A 28 -0.29 -9.64 -1.04
C SER A 28 1.08 -9.01 -0.74
N LEU A 29 1.95 -8.89 -1.76
CA LEU A 29 3.23 -8.18 -1.61
C LEU A 29 3.04 -6.69 -1.26
N ALA A 30 2.05 -6.02 -1.88
CA ALA A 30 1.74 -4.63 -1.55
C ALA A 30 1.33 -4.48 -0.07
N ARG A 31 0.49 -5.38 0.45
CA ARG A 31 0.08 -5.36 1.86
C ARG A 31 1.24 -5.59 2.82
N ILE A 32 2.16 -6.48 2.48
CA ILE A 32 3.39 -6.69 3.28
C ILE A 32 4.24 -5.41 3.29
N ALA A 33 4.47 -4.80 2.13
CA ALA A 33 5.16 -3.52 2.05
C ALA A 33 4.47 -2.42 2.89
N ALA A 34 3.13 -2.40 2.93
CA ALA A 34 2.39 -1.47 3.80
C ALA A 34 2.65 -1.72 5.29
N VAL A 35 2.62 -2.98 5.74
CA VAL A 35 2.88 -3.37 7.14
C VAL A 35 4.32 -3.03 7.54
N GLU A 36 5.27 -3.20 6.64
CA GLU A 36 6.69 -2.93 6.87
C GLU A 36 7.04 -1.43 6.69
N GLY A 37 6.06 -0.56 6.51
CA GLY A 37 6.25 0.89 6.38
C GLY A 37 6.87 1.33 5.05
N ARG A 38 7.03 0.42 4.08
CA ARG A 38 7.53 0.70 2.73
C ARG A 38 6.40 1.24 1.85
N HIS A 39 5.89 2.43 2.20
CA HIS A 39 4.68 2.98 1.58
C HIS A 39 4.82 3.26 0.09
N ALA A 40 5.98 3.72 -0.38
CA ALA A 40 6.24 3.94 -1.81
C ALA A 40 6.18 2.63 -2.62
N GLU A 41 6.82 1.58 -2.11
CA GLU A 41 6.77 0.24 -2.71
C GLU A 41 5.35 -0.34 -2.66
N CYS A 42 4.62 -0.13 -1.56
CA CYS A 42 3.22 -0.54 -1.50
C CYS A 42 2.39 0.12 -2.61
N ALA A 43 2.55 1.43 -2.81
CA ALA A 43 1.80 2.16 -3.84
C ALA A 43 2.11 1.61 -5.25
N GLU A 44 3.38 1.29 -5.54
CA GLU A 44 3.79 0.69 -6.81
C GLU A 44 3.21 -0.71 -7.02
N LEU A 45 3.35 -1.60 -6.04
CA LEU A 45 2.83 -2.96 -6.11
C LEU A 45 1.30 -2.97 -6.21
N ALA A 46 0.62 -2.12 -5.44
CA ALA A 46 -0.83 -2.01 -5.50
C ALA A 46 -1.32 -1.42 -6.84
N ASP A 47 -0.58 -0.48 -7.44
CA ASP A 47 -0.87 0.04 -8.79
C ASP A 47 -0.75 -1.08 -9.84
N LYS A 48 0.27 -1.92 -9.73
CA LYS A 48 0.44 -3.09 -10.60
C LYS A 48 -0.68 -4.10 -10.42
N ALA A 49 -1.11 -4.35 -9.18
CA ALA A 49 -2.18 -5.30 -8.87
C ALA A 49 -3.54 -4.83 -9.41
N ARG A 50 -3.91 -3.56 -9.22
CA ARG A 50 -5.21 -3.03 -9.68
C ARG A 50 -5.36 -2.92 -11.21
N ARG A 51 -4.25 -3.01 -11.95
CA ARG A 51 -4.23 -2.98 -13.42
C ARG A 51 -4.33 -4.38 -14.05
N GLN A 52 -4.35 -5.44 -13.25
CA GLN A 52 -4.54 -6.80 -13.76
C GLN A 52 -5.98 -6.97 -14.28
N PRO A 53 -6.22 -7.77 -15.33
CA PRO A 53 -7.54 -7.95 -15.93
C PRO A 53 -8.63 -8.44 -14.97
N ASN A 54 -8.25 -9.14 -13.91
CA ASN A 54 -9.11 -9.69 -12.87
C ASN A 54 -8.96 -8.95 -11.54
N ALA A 55 -8.54 -7.67 -11.57
CA ALA A 55 -8.42 -6.86 -10.39
C ALA A 55 -9.75 -6.80 -9.62
N VAL A 56 -9.65 -7.17 -8.35
CA VAL A 56 -10.74 -7.19 -7.39
C VAL A 56 -10.84 -5.85 -6.67
N TRP A 57 -12.01 -5.54 -6.15
CA TRP A 57 -12.33 -4.23 -5.54
C TRP A 57 -11.29 -3.74 -4.52
N HIS A 58 -10.75 -4.64 -3.71
CA HIS A 58 -9.79 -4.32 -2.67
C HIS A 58 -8.41 -3.94 -3.20
N ALA A 59 -8.05 -4.26 -4.45
CA ALA A 59 -6.82 -3.77 -5.08
C ALA A 59 -6.85 -2.24 -5.25
N HIS A 60 -8.03 -1.67 -5.56
CA HIS A 60 -8.22 -0.23 -5.68
C HIS A 60 -8.11 0.48 -4.33
N HIS A 61 -8.69 -0.12 -3.28
CA HIS A 61 -8.55 0.40 -1.91
C HIS A 61 -7.11 0.37 -1.42
N VAL A 62 -6.43 -0.77 -1.56
CA VAL A 62 -5.04 -0.89 -1.11
C VAL A 62 -4.15 0.11 -1.83
N TYR A 63 -4.34 0.31 -3.14
CA TYR A 63 -3.61 1.34 -3.87
C TYR A 63 -3.93 2.74 -3.36
N ALA A 64 -5.20 3.11 -3.19
CA ALA A 64 -5.57 4.43 -2.69
C ALA A 64 -4.94 4.70 -1.31
N THR A 65 -5.03 3.73 -0.38
CA THR A 65 -4.42 3.82 0.95
C THR A 65 -2.91 3.97 0.88
N CYS A 66 -2.22 3.14 0.10
CA CYS A 66 -0.76 3.21 -0.01
C CYS A 66 -0.27 4.46 -0.72
N GLN A 67 -1.00 4.94 -1.73
CA GLN A 67 -0.71 6.19 -2.40
C GLN A 67 -0.85 7.38 -1.44
N ILE A 68 -1.87 7.39 -0.57
CA ILE A 68 -2.02 8.40 0.49
C ILE A 68 -0.81 8.33 1.43
N PHE A 69 -0.50 7.16 2.01
CA PHE A 69 0.63 7.03 2.94
C PHE A 69 1.98 7.37 2.31
N ALA A 70 2.23 6.96 1.06
CA ALA A 70 3.44 7.31 0.35
C ALA A 70 3.56 8.84 0.14
N THR A 71 2.43 9.50 -0.09
CA THR A 71 2.37 10.96 -0.23
C THR A 71 2.60 11.65 1.12
N GLU A 72 1.96 11.17 2.19
CA GLU A 72 2.10 11.74 3.53
C GLU A 72 3.51 11.54 4.11
N ALA A 73 4.14 10.38 3.85
CA ALA A 73 5.50 10.09 4.31
C ALA A 73 6.55 11.09 3.76
N ARG A 74 6.24 11.75 2.63
CA ARG A 74 7.09 12.78 2.01
C ARG A 74 6.46 14.16 2.00
N ARG A 75 5.41 14.39 2.80
CA ARG A 75 4.61 15.62 2.82
C ARG A 75 5.44 16.90 2.87
N GLY A 76 6.47 16.92 3.72
CA GLY A 76 7.33 18.10 3.92
C GLY A 76 8.24 18.44 2.73
N THR A 77 8.35 17.56 1.73
CA THR A 77 9.19 17.77 0.55
C THR A 77 8.39 18.09 -0.71
N LEU A 78 7.06 18.24 -0.60
CA LEU A 78 6.17 18.47 -1.73
C LEU A 78 5.65 19.90 -1.77
N THR A 79 5.62 20.45 -2.97
CA THR A 79 4.76 21.60 -3.26
C THR A 79 3.28 21.22 -3.13
N GLY A 80 2.40 22.22 -2.94
CA GLY A 80 0.95 21.98 -2.92
C GLY A 80 0.45 21.26 -4.18
N ALA A 81 0.93 21.68 -5.36
CA ALA A 81 0.58 21.04 -6.64
C ALA A 81 1.04 19.58 -6.72
N GLU A 82 2.24 19.25 -6.25
CA GLU A 82 2.73 17.86 -6.22
C GLU A 82 1.94 16.99 -5.24
N TYR A 83 1.59 17.54 -4.08
CA TYR A 83 0.72 16.87 -3.11
C TYR A 83 -0.66 16.60 -3.71
N SER A 84 -1.33 17.63 -4.23
CA SER A 84 -2.66 17.51 -4.84
C SER A 84 -2.66 16.52 -5.99
N LYS A 85 -1.64 16.56 -6.87
CA LYS A 85 -1.47 15.57 -7.94
C LYS A 85 -1.32 14.14 -7.40
N ALA A 86 -0.59 13.95 -6.31
CA ALA A 86 -0.38 12.63 -5.72
C ALA A 86 -1.62 12.10 -4.99
N ILE A 87 -2.39 12.95 -4.29
CA ILE A 87 -3.66 12.59 -3.67
C ILE A 87 -4.74 12.30 -4.72
N ASN A 88 -4.77 13.06 -5.82
CA ASN A 88 -5.69 12.82 -6.94
C ASN A 88 -5.57 11.40 -7.49
N LYS A 89 -4.37 10.82 -7.53
CA LYS A 89 -4.19 9.41 -7.94
C LYS A 89 -4.95 8.43 -7.05
N ALA A 90 -4.97 8.65 -5.74
CA ALA A 90 -5.74 7.82 -4.81
C ALA A 90 -7.24 7.97 -5.06
N ARG A 91 -7.70 9.22 -5.23
CA ARG A 91 -9.08 9.57 -5.53
C ARG A 91 -9.56 8.96 -6.86
N GLU A 92 -8.76 9.00 -7.91
CA GLU A 92 -9.04 8.38 -9.21
C GLU A 92 -9.24 6.86 -9.10
N ALA A 93 -8.43 6.19 -8.28
CA ALA A 93 -8.58 4.75 -8.08
C ALA A 93 -9.88 4.38 -7.36
N LEU A 94 -10.29 5.18 -6.38
CA LEU A 94 -11.60 5.05 -5.72
C LEU A 94 -12.75 5.40 -6.67
N GLN A 95 -12.58 6.40 -7.53
CA GLN A 95 -13.58 6.76 -8.52
C GLN A 95 -13.79 5.64 -9.55
N LEU A 96 -12.71 4.97 -9.98
CA LEU A 96 -12.81 3.80 -10.86
C LEU A 96 -13.59 2.67 -10.18
N LEU A 97 -13.37 2.46 -8.88
CA LEU A 97 -14.09 1.48 -8.09
C LEU A 97 -15.60 1.77 -8.03
N VAL A 98 -16.00 3.02 -7.76
CA VAL A 98 -17.40 3.47 -7.77
C VAL A 98 -18.07 3.30 -9.14
N ARG A 99 -17.32 3.56 -10.22
CA ARG A 99 -17.81 3.52 -11.61
C ARG A 99 -17.84 2.12 -12.23
N THR A 100 -17.20 1.13 -11.62
CA THR A 100 -17.14 -0.24 -12.15
C THR A 100 -18.25 -1.09 -11.53
N PRO A 101 -19.26 -1.53 -12.32
CA PRO A 101 -20.34 -2.37 -11.80
C PRO A 101 -19.81 -3.68 -11.20
N GLY A 102 -20.36 -4.10 -10.07
CA GLY A 102 -20.04 -5.38 -9.43
C GLY A 102 -18.77 -5.40 -8.58
N LEU A 103 -17.97 -4.32 -8.54
CA LEU A 103 -16.85 -4.24 -7.60
C LEU A 103 -17.29 -3.82 -6.19
N LEU A 104 -18.36 -3.06 -6.06
CA LEU A 104 -18.97 -2.72 -4.77
C LEU A 104 -20.29 -3.47 -4.65
N ALA A 105 -20.38 -4.38 -3.68
CA ALA A 105 -21.50 -5.31 -3.55
C ALA A 105 -22.70 -4.71 -2.80
N THR A 106 -22.48 -3.67 -1.99
CA THR A 106 -23.53 -3.04 -1.19
C THR A 106 -23.48 -1.52 -1.30
N GLU A 107 -24.62 -0.87 -1.02
CA GLU A 107 -24.72 0.58 -0.97
C GLU A 107 -23.84 1.17 0.14
N GLU A 108 -23.66 0.47 1.26
CA GLU A 108 -22.77 0.90 2.34
C GLU A 108 -21.30 0.91 1.91
N GLN A 109 -20.88 -0.09 1.10
CA GLN A 109 -19.53 -0.09 0.54
C GLN A 109 -19.34 1.08 -0.43
N ARG A 110 -20.34 1.38 -1.27
CA ARG A 110 -20.34 2.55 -2.16
C ARG A 110 -20.24 3.86 -1.37
N ALA A 111 -21.13 4.07 -0.40
CA ALA A 111 -21.14 5.26 0.43
C ALA A 111 -19.81 5.46 1.18
N SER A 112 -19.20 4.38 1.68
CA SER A 112 -17.90 4.45 2.33
C SER A 112 -16.79 4.92 1.38
N VAL A 113 -16.78 4.44 0.13
CA VAL A 113 -15.80 4.88 -0.88
C VAL A 113 -16.03 6.33 -1.28
N GLU A 114 -17.27 6.72 -1.50
CA GLU A 114 -17.65 8.10 -1.87
C GLU A 114 -17.30 9.10 -0.77
N PHE A 115 -17.52 8.73 0.50
CA PHE A 115 -17.08 9.53 1.64
C PHE A 115 -15.56 9.75 1.65
N VAL A 116 -14.78 8.68 1.44
CA VAL A 116 -13.31 8.83 1.37
C VAL A 116 -12.91 9.73 0.20
N MET A 117 -13.56 9.61 -0.96
CA MET A 117 -13.30 10.50 -2.10
C MET A 117 -13.57 11.98 -1.76
N GLU A 118 -14.67 12.27 -1.06
CA GLU A 118 -14.98 13.63 -0.59
C GLU A 118 -13.88 14.18 0.34
N GLU A 119 -13.38 13.35 1.27
CA GLU A 119 -12.28 13.73 2.17
C GLU A 119 -10.97 13.97 1.42
N LEU A 120 -10.70 13.24 0.34
CA LEU A 120 -9.54 13.50 -0.53
C LEU A 120 -9.70 14.80 -1.32
N ASP A 121 -10.91 15.08 -1.82
CA ASP A 121 -11.22 16.32 -2.53
C ASP A 121 -11.00 17.55 -1.62
N LYS A 122 -11.46 17.49 -0.36
CA LYS A 122 -11.18 18.53 0.65
C LYS A 122 -9.68 18.75 0.88
N ARG A 123 -8.89 17.67 0.91
CA ARG A 123 -7.42 17.78 1.07
C ARG A 123 -6.79 18.47 -0.14
N ILE A 124 -7.22 18.13 -1.35
CA ILE A 124 -6.73 18.75 -2.59
C ILE A 124 -7.03 20.25 -2.58
N GLU A 125 -8.28 20.62 -2.31
CA GLU A 125 -8.72 22.02 -2.28
C GLU A 125 -7.99 22.86 -1.22
N ALA A 126 -7.70 22.28 -0.06
CA ALA A 126 -6.98 22.96 1.02
C ALA A 126 -5.55 23.36 0.62
N PHE A 127 -4.94 22.69 -0.37
CA PHE A 127 -3.60 23.02 -0.89
C PHE A 127 -3.60 23.86 -2.16
N GLU A 128 -4.77 24.03 -2.78
CA GLU A 128 -4.95 24.87 -3.97
C GLU A 128 -5.40 26.30 -3.62
N LYS A 129 -5.89 26.53 -2.40
CA LYS A 129 -6.19 27.87 -1.89
C LYS A 129 -4.90 28.55 -1.37
N PRO A 130 -4.64 29.81 -1.77
CA PRO A 130 -3.46 30.58 -1.37
C PRO A 130 -3.43 30.92 0.13
#